data_AF-A0A7W6CH96-F1
#
_entry.id   AF-A0A7W6CH96-F1
#
_cell.length_a   1.000
_cell.length_b   1.000
_cell.length_c   1.000
_cell.angle_alpha   90.00
_cell.angle_beta   90.00
_cell.angle_gamma   90.00
#
_symmetry.space_group_name_H-M   'P 1'
#
loop_
_entity.id
_entity.type
_entity.pdbx_description
1 polymer ?
#
loop_
_entity_poly.entity_id
_entity_poly.type
_entity_poly.pdbx_seq_one_letter_code
_entity_poly.pdbx_strand_id
1 'polypeptide(L)'
;MSQALSPFDLRDTLRQMVAVLQEERQALAGLDLDGIMGSASAKSAMCDAIDLAGVTALDDECRGLLEAAKKMNEVNRQVRNLIAANVASRLEAFTGGASVYRARANTPAYAYAAARG
;
A
#
# COMPACT_ATOMS: atom_id res chain seq x y z
N MET A 1 -11.84 -31.21 15.90
CA MET A 1 -13.18 -30.61 15.96
C MET A 1 -13.09 -29.22 15.38
N SER A 2 -13.27 -29.07 14.07
CA SER A 2 -13.27 -27.76 13.40
C SER A 2 -14.64 -27.14 13.63
N GLN A 3 -14.76 -26.23 14.60
CA GLN A 3 -15.95 -25.39 14.70
C GLN A 3 -15.97 -24.47 13.48
N ALA A 4 -17.00 -24.59 12.65
CA ALA A 4 -17.30 -23.57 11.65
C ALA A 4 -17.55 -22.25 12.40
N LEU A 5 -16.81 -21.21 12.03
CA LEU A 5 -17.01 -19.86 12.55
C LEU A 5 -18.48 -19.47 12.39
N SER A 6 -19.11 -19.00 13.46
CA SER A 6 -20.48 -18.49 13.33
C SER A 6 -20.48 -17.23 12.46
N PRO A 7 -21.60 -16.89 11.80
CA PRO A 7 -21.71 -15.64 11.04
C PRO A 7 -21.42 -14.38 11.87
N PHE A 8 -21.57 -14.46 13.20
CA PHE A 8 -21.19 -13.38 14.11
C PHE A 8 -19.67 -13.27 14.25
N ASP A 9 -18.99 -14.40 14.49
CA ASP A 9 -17.53 -14.44 14.64
C ASP A 9 -16.80 -14.02 13.35
N LEU A 10 -17.38 -14.34 12.18
CA LEU A 10 -16.86 -13.91 10.89
C LEU A 10 -16.94 -12.39 10.70
N ARG A 11 -18.05 -11.77 11.11
CA ARG A 11 -18.20 -10.30 11.06
C ARG A 11 -17.23 -9.61 12.00
N ASP A 12 -17.04 -10.15 13.21
CA ASP A 12 -16.05 -9.62 14.15
C ASP A 12 -14.63 -9.77 13.61
N THR A 13 -14.31 -10.91 12.99
CA THR A 13 -13.01 -11.13 12.32
C THR A 13 -12.79 -10.10 11.21
N LEU A 14 -13.80 -9.79 10.41
CA LEU A 14 -13.71 -8.79 9.33
C LEU A 14 -13.59 -7.36 9.87
N ARG A 15 -14.28 -7.02 10.96
CA ARG A 15 -14.11 -5.74 11.65
C ARG A 15 -12.70 -5.60 12.20
N GLN A 16 -12.16 -6.67 12.79
CA GLN A 16 -10.80 -6.71 13.28
C GLN A 16 -9.78 -6.57 12.14
N MET A 17 -10.01 -7.19 10.98
CA MET A 17 -9.19 -7.01 9.78
C MET A 17 -9.12 -5.54 9.36
N VAL A 18 -10.25 -4.83 9.34
CA VAL A 18 -10.29 -3.39 9.02
C VAL A 18 -9.51 -2.58 10.05
N ALA A 19 -9.58 -2.92 11.34
CA ALA A 19 -8.80 -2.26 12.39
C ALA A 19 -7.29 -2.47 12.20
N VAL A 20 -6.83 -3.70 11.95
CA VAL A 20 -5.42 -4.00 11.70
C VAL A 20 -4.88 -3.27 10.47
N LEU A 21 -5.69 -3.14 9.41
CA LEU A 21 -5.30 -2.35 8.24
C LEU A 21 -5.16 -0.85 8.55
N GLN A 22 -5.95 -0.31 9.47
CA GLN A 22 -5.79 1.06 9.94
C GLN A 22 -4.55 1.24 10.82
N GLU A 23 -4.24 0.25 11.66
CA GLU A 23 -3.02 0.21 12.47
C GLU A 23 -1.77 0.14 11.58
N GLU A 24 -1.78 -0.71 10.54
CA GLU A 24 -0.70 -0.76 9.55
C GLU A 24 -0.51 0.60 8.88
N ARG A 25 -1.59 1.30 8.52
CA ARG A 25 -1.51 2.65 7.94
C ARG A 25 -0.79 3.63 8.88
N GLN A 26 -1.09 3.57 10.18
CA GLN A 26 -0.43 4.41 11.19
C GLN A 26 1.04 4.02 11.34
N ALA A 27 1.35 2.73 11.37
CA ALA A 27 2.72 2.23 11.43
C ALA A 27 3.54 2.65 10.20
N LEU A 28 2.96 2.58 8.99
CA LEU A 28 3.58 3.07 7.75
C LEU A 28 3.85 4.59 7.81
N ALA A 29 2.94 5.37 8.37
CA ALA A 29 3.13 6.82 8.54
C ALA A 29 4.23 7.15 9.57
N GLY A 30 4.36 6.34 10.61
CA GLY A 30 5.39 6.46 11.64
C GLY A 30 6.72 5.77 11.32
N LEU A 31 6.81 5.04 10.20
CA LEU A 31 7.92 4.13 9.87
C LEU A 31 8.23 3.13 11.00
N ASP A 32 7.19 2.69 11.71
CA ASP A 32 7.27 1.73 12.80
C ASP A 32 7.34 0.30 12.25
N LEU A 33 8.56 -0.26 12.24
CA LEU A 33 8.82 -1.59 11.71
C LEU A 33 8.10 -2.69 12.50
N ASP A 34 8.05 -2.57 13.83
CA ASP A 34 7.42 -3.58 14.68
C ASP A 34 5.90 -3.59 14.45
N GLY A 35 5.29 -2.41 14.35
CA GLY A 35 3.90 -2.26 13.95
C GLY A 35 3.58 -2.83 12.55
N ILE A 36 4.46 -2.62 11.57
CA ILE A 36 4.31 -3.18 10.22
C ILE A 36 4.39 -4.72 10.24
N MET A 37 5.36 -5.29 10.96
CA MET A 37 5.54 -6.74 11.05
C MET A 37 4.39 -7.40 11.83
N GLY A 38 3.97 -6.80 12.94
CA GLY A 38 2.84 -7.27 13.74
C GLY A 38 1.54 -7.28 12.95
N SER A 39 1.23 -6.19 12.24
CA SER A 39 0.05 -6.10 11.38
C SER A 39 0.10 -7.07 10.20
N ALA A 40 1.27 -7.33 9.60
CA ALA A 40 1.41 -8.33 8.54
C ALA A 40 1.07 -9.76 9.01
N SER A 41 1.55 -10.14 10.19
CA SER A 41 1.22 -11.43 10.82
C SER A 41 -0.27 -11.54 11.14
N ALA A 42 -0.85 -10.50 11.76
CA ALA A 42 -2.27 -10.48 12.12
C ALA A 42 -3.19 -10.58 10.89
N LYS A 43 -2.89 -9.87 9.80
CA LYS A 43 -3.64 -9.97 8.53
C LYS A 43 -3.61 -11.40 7.97
N SER A 44 -2.46 -12.06 8.02
CA SER A 44 -2.31 -13.43 7.51
C SER A 44 -3.20 -14.40 8.31
N ALA A 45 -3.13 -14.33 9.64
CA ALA A 45 -3.98 -15.15 10.51
C ALA A 45 -5.48 -14.89 10.30
N MET A 46 -5.88 -13.65 10.03
CA MET A 46 -7.28 -13.31 9.75
C MET A 46 -7.72 -13.80 8.37
N CYS A 47 -6.87 -13.76 7.35
CA CYS A 47 -7.16 -14.38 6.06
C CYS A 47 -7.37 -15.89 6.22
N ASP A 48 -6.50 -16.57 6.98
CA ASP A 48 -6.64 -18.01 7.25
C ASP A 48 -7.97 -18.32 7.96
N ALA A 49 -8.38 -17.47 8.91
CA ALA A 49 -9.67 -17.61 9.61
C ALA A 49 -10.88 -17.39 8.67
N ILE A 50 -10.82 -16.39 7.79
CA ILE A 50 -11.87 -16.11 6.80
C ILE A 50 -11.96 -17.25 5.78
N ASP A 51 -10.83 -17.77 5.32
CA ASP A 51 -10.77 -18.90 4.38
C ASP A 51 -11.37 -20.17 4.99
N LEU A 52 -11.14 -20.41 6.28
CA LEU A 52 -11.73 -21.53 7.01
C LEU A 52 -13.26 -21.41 7.14
N ALA A 53 -13.81 -20.20 7.25
CA ALA A 53 -15.25 -19.95 7.31
C ALA A 53 -15.95 -20.23 5.96
N GLY A 54 -15.23 -20.01 4.85
CA GLY A 54 -15.70 -20.27 3.49
C GLY A 54 -16.66 -19.23 2.93
N VAL A 55 -16.70 -19.13 1.59
CA VAL A 55 -17.43 -18.07 0.86
C VAL A 55 -18.94 -18.09 1.10
N THR A 56 -19.52 -19.25 1.40
CA THR A 56 -20.96 -19.40 1.65
C THR A 56 -21.41 -18.78 2.97
N ALA A 57 -20.49 -18.52 3.90
CA ALA A 57 -20.76 -17.85 5.17
C ALA A 57 -20.77 -16.31 5.06
N LEU A 58 -20.39 -15.75 3.91
CA LEU A 58 -20.35 -14.31 3.68
C LEU A 58 -21.74 -13.77 3.33
N ASP A 59 -22.36 -13.07 4.26
CA ASP A 59 -23.55 -12.26 4.02
C ASP A 59 -23.20 -10.89 3.41
N ASP A 60 -24.21 -10.06 3.16
CA ASP A 60 -24.00 -8.75 2.53
C ASP A 60 -23.22 -7.77 3.40
N GLU A 61 -23.33 -7.86 4.73
CA GLU A 61 -22.53 -7.04 5.65
C GLU A 61 -21.06 -7.47 5.60
N CYS A 62 -20.77 -8.77 5.59
CA CYS A 62 -19.43 -9.32 5.43
C CYS A 62 -18.79 -8.85 4.12
N ARG A 63 -19.55 -8.85 3.02
CA ARG A 63 -19.08 -8.34 1.72
C ARG A 63 -18.73 -6.86 1.78
N GLY A 64 -19.54 -6.06 2.48
CA GLY A 64 -19.25 -4.64 2.71
C GLY A 64 -17.95 -4.42 3.47
N LEU A 65 -17.70 -5.21 4.52
CA LEU A 65 -16.46 -5.17 5.29
C LEU A 65 -15.24 -5.62 4.48
N LEU A 66 -15.38 -6.67 3.66
CA LEU A 66 -14.32 -7.13 2.75
C LEU A 66 -13.93 -6.04 1.74
N GLU A 67 -14.91 -5.35 1.17
CA GLU A 67 -14.64 -4.25 0.23
C GLU A 67 -13.95 -3.07 0.93
N ALA A 68 -14.34 -2.75 2.17
CA ALA A 68 -13.65 -1.74 2.98
C ALA A 68 -12.20 -2.15 3.29
N ALA A 69 -11.97 -3.41 3.70
CA ALA A 69 -10.64 -3.95 3.94
C ALA A 69 -9.77 -3.91 2.67
N LYS A 70 -10.32 -4.30 1.51
CA LYS A 70 -9.64 -4.24 0.22
C LYS A 70 -9.20 -2.81 -0.13
N LYS A 71 -10.09 -1.83 0.02
CA LYS A 71 -9.77 -0.42 -0.22
C LYS A 71 -8.66 0.07 0.70
N MET A 72 -8.71 -0.28 1.99
CA MET A 72 -7.67 0.13 2.95
C MET A 72 -6.31 -0.52 2.64
N ASN A 73 -6.29 -1.81 2.30
CA ASN A 73 -5.06 -2.50 1.91
C ASN A 73 -4.43 -1.89 0.65
N GLU A 74 -5.25 -1.45 -0.31
CA GLU A 74 -4.77 -0.72 -1.48
C GLU A 74 -4.09 0.59 -1.10
N VAL A 75 -4.67 1.35 -0.16
CA VAL A 75 -4.05 2.56 0.39
C VAL A 75 -2.71 2.24 1.07
N ASN A 76 -2.65 1.20 1.90
CA ASN A 76 -1.41 0.79 2.56
C ASN A 76 -0.33 0.40 1.55
N ARG A 77 -0.70 -0.32 0.48
CA ARG A 77 0.19 -0.65 -0.64
C ARG A 77 0.75 0.61 -1.30
N GLN A 78 -0.10 1.60 -1.57
CA GLN A 78 0.31 2.87 -2.19
C GLN A 78 1.30 3.63 -1.30
N VAL A 79 1.03 3.73 0.01
CA VAL A 79 1.93 4.39 0.96
C VAL A 79 3.30 3.72 1.00
N ARG A 80 3.35 2.38 1.16
CA ARG A 80 4.60 1.61 1.15
C ARG A 80 5.40 1.81 -0.14
N ASN A 81 4.72 1.76 -1.28
CA ASN A 81 5.37 1.93 -2.58
C ASN A 81 5.90 3.36 -2.78
N LEU A 82 5.17 4.37 -2.30
CA LEU A 82 5.62 5.77 -2.35
C LEU A 82 6.89 5.97 -1.51
N ILE A 83 6.95 5.40 -0.30
CA ILE A 83 8.14 5.44 0.54
C ILE A 83 9.33 4.81 -0.20
N ALA A 84 9.14 3.61 -0.76
CA ALA A 84 10.18 2.92 -1.52
C ALA A 84 10.67 3.74 -2.73
N ALA A 85 9.76 4.31 -3.52
CA ALA A 85 10.09 5.14 -4.68
C ALA A 85 10.85 6.43 -4.29
N ASN A 86 10.48 7.05 -3.17
CA ASN A 86 11.16 8.22 -2.65
C ASN A 86 12.60 7.91 -2.22
N VAL A 87 12.81 6.77 -1.54
CA VAL A 87 14.15 6.33 -1.15
C VAL A 87 14.98 5.95 -2.38
N ALA A 88 14.42 5.19 -3.32
CA ALA A 88 15.10 4.81 -4.56
C ALA A 88 15.57 6.04 -5.37
N SER A 89 14.68 7.02 -5.59
CA SER A 89 15.01 8.28 -6.28
C SER A 89 16.19 9.03 -5.64
N ARG A 90 16.28 9.03 -4.31
CA ARG A 90 17.37 9.69 -3.59
C ARG A 90 18.69 8.92 -3.72
N LEU A 91 18.63 7.59 -3.68
CA LEU A 91 19.81 6.75 -3.89
C LEU A 91 20.36 6.86 -5.33
N GLU A 92 19.47 6.95 -6.33
CA GLU A 92 19.84 7.22 -7.71
C GLU A 92 20.54 8.59 -7.85
N ALA A 93 20.07 9.62 -7.15
CA ALA A 93 20.73 10.92 -7.13
C ALA A 93 22.16 10.86 -6.54
N PHE A 94 22.40 10.06 -5.50
CA PHE A 94 23.74 9.89 -4.92
C PHE A 94 24.70 9.10 -5.81
N THR A 95 24.17 8.15 -6.59
CA THR A 95 24.98 7.29 -7.46
C THR A 95 25.21 7.89 -8.85
N GLY A 96 24.76 9.13 -9.08
CA GLY A 96 24.85 9.80 -10.38
C GLY A 96 23.88 9.24 -11.43
N GLY A 97 22.96 8.36 -11.01
CA GLY A 97 21.94 7.71 -11.81
C GLY A 97 20.69 8.55 -12.05
N ALA A 98 20.75 9.87 -11.86
CA ALA A 98 19.74 10.75 -12.42
C ALA A 98 19.85 10.67 -13.95
N SER A 99 19.05 9.79 -14.55
CA SER A 99 18.96 9.64 -15.99
C SER A 99 18.63 10.99 -16.64
N VAL A 100 19.66 11.61 -17.23
CA VAL A 100 19.68 12.09 -18.62
C VAL A 100 18.46 12.90 -19.09
N TYR A 101 17.83 13.73 -18.25
CA TYR A 101 17.31 15.01 -18.76
C TYR A 101 18.48 15.99 -18.88
N ARG A 102 19.45 15.58 -19.71
CA ARG A 102 20.36 16.49 -20.38
C ARG A 102 19.43 17.26 -21.31
N ALA A 103 18.87 18.36 -20.82
CA ALA A 103 18.18 19.38 -21.61
C ALA A 103 19.20 20.05 -22.54
N ARG A 104 19.77 19.27 -23.45
CA ARG A 104 20.49 19.71 -24.63
C ARG A 104 19.45 19.88 -25.75
N ALA A 105 18.41 20.65 -25.45
CA ALA A 105 17.36 21.06 -26.38
C ALA A 105 16.59 22.27 -25.83
N ASN A 106 17.28 23.19 -25.16
CA ASN A 106 16.79 24.55 -25.04
C ASN A 106 17.96 25.53 -25.23
N THR A 107 18.64 25.38 -26.36
CA THR A 107 19.27 26.54 -26.98
C THR A 107 18.12 27.31 -27.62
N PRO A 108 17.70 28.45 -27.06
CA PRO A 108 16.58 29.16 -27.63
C PRO A 108 16.96 29.67 -29.03
N ALA A 109 16.04 29.50 -29.97
CA ALA A 109 16.23 29.78 -31.40
C ALA A 109 16.67 31.22 -31.72
N TYR A 110 16.64 32.16 -30.76
CA TYR A 110 17.17 33.51 -30.95
C TYR A 110 18.71 33.57 -30.99
N ALA A 111 19.43 32.54 -30.53
CA ALA A 111 20.88 32.54 -30.52
C ALA A 111 21.53 32.54 -31.92
N TYR A 112 20.79 32.18 -32.98
CA TYR A 112 21.27 32.23 -34.36
C TYR A 112 21.06 33.57 -35.07
N ALA A 113 20.23 34.46 -34.52
CA ALA A 113 19.90 35.75 -35.14
C ALA A 113 20.93 36.85 -34.85
N ALA A 114 21.79 36.67 -33.83
CA ALA A 114 22.78 37.68 -33.44
C ALA A 114 24.15 37.56 -34.16
N ALA A 115 24.35 36.53 -34.99
CA ALA A 115 25.62 36.28 -35.68
C ALA A 115 25.67 36.78 -37.14
N ARG A 116 24.64 37.52 -37.59
CA ARG A 116 24.61 38.20 -38.90
C ARG A 116 24.06 39.62 -38.75
N GLY A 117 24.84 40.46 -38.08
CA GLY A 117 24.70 41.92 -38.06
C GLY A 117 26.09 42.53 -38.19
#